data_AF-A0A7S0E0V7-F1
#
_entry.id   AF-A0A7S0E0V7-F1
#
_cell.length_a   1.000
_cell.length_b   1.000
_cell.length_c   1.000
_cell.angle_alpha   90.00
_cell.angle_beta   90.00
_cell.angle_gamma   90.00
#
_symmetry.space_group_name_H-M   'P 1'
#
loop_
_entity.id
_entity.type
_entity.pdbx_description
1 polymer ?
#
loop_
_entity_poly.entity_id
_entity_poly.type
_entity_poly.pdbx_seq_one_letter_code
_entity_poly.pdbx_strand_id
1 'polypeptide(L)'
;KVFIESCHTGRYLLDAAPSGDVRSIRGNEGGWVHKNNLPALTVDKDYYNRTYWTIVPVEGHPGKVFIESCHTGRYLLDAAPSGDVRSIRGNEGGWVHKNNLPALTVDKDYYNRTYWTIVPVEGHPGKVFIESC
;
A
#
# COMPACT_ATOMS: atom_id res chain seq x y z
N LYS A 1 -13.85 -5.39 -4.93
CA LYS A 1 -13.57 -4.22 -4.07
C LYS A 1 -13.58 -4.68 -2.62
N VAL A 2 -12.65 -4.20 -1.82
CA VAL A 2 -12.51 -4.55 -0.40
C VAL A 2 -12.23 -3.29 0.42
N PHE A 3 -12.51 -3.34 1.72
CA PHE A 3 -11.89 -2.46 2.70
C PHE A 3 -10.64 -3.14 3.25
N ILE A 4 -9.63 -2.34 3.59
CA ILE A 4 -8.49 -2.79 4.40
C ILE A 4 -8.65 -2.10 5.75
N GLU A 5 -8.88 -2.88 6.80
CA GLU A 5 -9.25 -2.37 8.13
C GLU A 5 -8.14 -2.67 9.15
N SER A 6 -7.80 -1.68 9.96
CA SER A 6 -6.93 -1.85 11.12
C SER A 6 -7.62 -2.71 12.17
N CYS A 7 -7.11 -3.91 12.44
CA CYS A 7 -7.69 -4.84 13.39
C CYS A 7 -7.76 -4.32 14.84
N HIS A 8 -6.93 -3.35 15.20
CA HIS A 8 -6.91 -2.78 16.56
C HIS A 8 -7.85 -1.58 16.71
N THR A 9 -8.02 -0.77 15.66
CA THR A 9 -8.74 0.50 15.73
C THR A 9 -10.04 0.54 14.93
N GLY A 10 -10.30 -0.47 14.09
CA GLY A 10 -11.42 -0.49 13.16
C GLY A 10 -11.34 0.54 12.03
N ARG A 11 -10.22 1.27 11.89
CA ARG A 11 -10.06 2.32 10.88
C ARG A 11 -9.75 1.73 9.50
N TYR A 12 -10.29 2.33 8.46
CA TYR A 12 -10.06 1.94 7.06
C TYR A 12 -8.84 2.63 6.46
N LEU A 13 -8.05 1.90 5.66
CA LEU A 13 -7.01 2.48 4.80
C LEU A 13 -7.66 3.34 3.71
N LEU A 14 -7.17 4.57 3.53
CA LEU A 14 -7.71 5.57 2.61
C LEU A 14 -6.62 6.10 1.67
N ASP A 15 -6.99 6.24 0.40
CA ASP A 15 -6.21 6.96 -0.61
C ASP A 15 -6.41 8.48 -0.51
N ALA A 16 -5.36 9.16 -0.06
CA ALA A 16 -5.37 10.60 0.16
C ALA A 16 -4.95 11.43 -1.07
N ALA A 17 -4.49 10.78 -2.15
CA ALA A 17 -4.01 11.49 -3.34
C ALA A 17 -5.09 12.39 -3.98
N PRO A 18 -4.71 13.42 -4.75
CA PRO A 18 -5.67 14.22 -5.50
C PRO A 18 -6.61 13.36 -6.35
N SER A 19 -7.87 13.79 -6.50
CA SER A 19 -8.85 13.08 -7.32
C SER A 19 -8.39 13.01 -8.79
N GLY A 20 -8.78 11.93 -9.46
CA GLY A 20 -8.44 11.67 -10.86
C GLY A 20 -8.04 10.21 -11.03
N ASP A 21 -8.60 9.56 -12.04
CA ASP A 21 -8.21 8.20 -12.41
C ASP A 21 -6.94 8.25 -13.26
N VAL A 22 -5.86 7.63 -12.78
CA VAL A 22 -4.55 7.62 -13.43
C VAL A 22 -4.29 6.35 -14.26
N ARG A 23 -5.25 5.42 -14.35
CA ARG A 23 -5.07 4.12 -15.06
C ARG A 23 -4.65 4.29 -16.52
N SER A 24 -5.13 5.31 -17.21
CA SER A 24 -4.81 5.58 -18.62
C SER A 24 -3.50 6.35 -18.82
N ILE A 25 -2.92 6.88 -17.73
CA ILE A 25 -1.75 7.79 -17.76
C ILE A 25 -0.67 7.36 -16.77
N ARG A 26 -0.58 6.06 -16.46
CA ARG A 26 0.38 5.54 -15.48
C ARG A 26 1.82 5.88 -15.86
N GLY A 27 2.56 6.48 -14.93
CA GLY A 27 3.96 6.86 -15.09
C GLY A 27 4.16 8.30 -15.56
N ASN A 28 3.08 9.04 -15.85
CA ASN A 28 3.16 10.42 -16.31
C ASN A 28 3.52 11.40 -15.18
N GLU A 29 3.50 10.97 -13.92
CA GLU A 29 3.84 11.83 -12.78
C GLU A 29 5.35 11.94 -12.52
N GLY A 30 6.19 11.30 -13.34
CA GLY A 30 7.64 11.55 -13.33
C GLY A 30 8.38 10.96 -12.12
N GLY A 31 7.79 9.97 -11.45
CA GLY A 31 8.42 9.24 -10.35
C GLY A 31 7.60 9.23 -9.08
N TRP A 32 8.02 8.40 -8.13
CA TRP A 32 7.28 8.17 -6.90
C TRP A 32 7.39 9.32 -5.87
N VAL A 33 8.37 10.23 -6.00
CA VAL A 33 8.53 11.45 -5.17
C VAL A 33 7.66 12.62 -5.66
N HIS A 34 6.71 12.36 -6.57
CA HIS A 34 5.83 13.39 -7.10
C HIS A 34 4.83 13.91 -6.05
N LYS A 35 4.46 15.20 -6.14
CA LYS A 35 3.57 15.89 -5.19
C LYS A 35 2.16 15.27 -5.04
N ASN A 36 1.72 14.50 -6.03
CA ASN A 36 0.42 13.82 -5.99
C ASN A 36 0.50 12.44 -5.32
N ASN A 37 1.70 11.92 -5.08
CA ASN A 37 1.90 10.64 -4.42
C ASN A 37 1.93 10.86 -2.91
N LEU A 38 0.74 10.80 -2.31
CA LEU A 38 0.56 11.12 -0.91
C LEU A 38 0.59 9.84 -0.06
N PRO A 39 0.95 9.95 1.23
CA PRO A 39 0.79 8.86 2.18
C PRO A 39 -0.65 8.36 2.22
N ALA A 40 -0.82 7.03 2.26
CA ALA A 40 -2.10 6.44 2.62
C ALA A 40 -2.41 6.77 4.09
N LEU A 41 -3.69 7.02 4.38
CA LEU A 41 -4.16 7.37 5.73
C LEU A 41 -5.02 6.26 6.32
N THR A 42 -5.30 6.33 7.62
CA THR A 42 -6.34 5.50 8.24
C THR A 42 -7.45 6.38 8.82
N VAL A 43 -8.69 6.06 8.48
CA VAL A 43 -9.87 6.90 8.77
C VAL A 43 -10.98 6.10 9.44
N ASP A 44 -11.84 6.77 10.18
CA ASP A 44 -12.95 6.18 10.94
C ASP A 44 -14.18 5.86 10.08
N LYS A 45 -14.25 6.36 8.83
CA LYS A 45 -15.30 6.03 7.87
C LYS A 45 -14.82 6.21 6.43
N ASP A 46 -15.63 5.76 5.48
CA ASP A 46 -15.39 6.05 4.07
C ASP A 46 -15.72 7.51 3.73
N TYR A 47 -14.71 8.25 3.31
CA TYR A 47 -14.84 9.62 2.81
C TYR A 47 -14.70 9.62 1.29
N TYR A 48 -15.79 9.94 0.59
CA TYR A 48 -15.82 10.07 -0.87
C TYR A 48 -15.48 8.78 -1.64
N ASN A 49 -15.78 7.59 -1.08
CA ASN A 49 -15.50 6.29 -1.69
C ASN A 49 -14.00 6.01 -1.89
N ARG A 50 -13.15 6.54 -1.00
CA ARG A 50 -11.68 6.49 -1.09
C ARG A 50 -11.04 5.41 -0.23
N THR A 51 -11.85 4.64 0.49
CA THR A 51 -11.40 3.46 1.26
C THR A 51 -11.59 2.15 0.50
N TYR A 52 -12.08 2.19 -0.74
CA TYR A 52 -12.26 1.01 -1.57
C TYR A 52 -10.98 0.67 -2.32
N TRP A 53 -10.51 -0.57 -2.12
CA TRP A 53 -9.33 -1.11 -2.78
C TRP A 53 -9.68 -2.32 -3.65
N THR A 54 -8.87 -2.58 -4.65
CA THR A 54 -8.86 -3.83 -5.42
C THR A 54 -7.52 -4.51 -5.18
N ILE A 55 -7.58 -5.80 -4.83
CA ILE A 55 -6.40 -6.66 -4.73
C ILE A 55 -6.24 -7.33 -6.09
N VAL A 56 -5.16 -7.00 -6.80
CA VAL A 56 -4.92 -7.46 -8.18
C VAL A 56 -3.68 -8.35 -8.20
N PRO A 57 -3.75 -9.61 -8.65
CA PRO A 57 -2.56 -10.45 -8.82
C PRO A 57 -1.54 -9.79 -9.75
N VAL A 58 -0.26 -9.87 -9.40
CA VAL A 58 0.82 -9.42 -10.27
C VAL A 58 1.11 -10.53 -11.29
N GLU A 59 0.97 -10.24 -12.58
CA GLU A 59 1.27 -11.20 -13.65
C GLU A 59 2.73 -11.67 -13.59
N GLY A 60 2.96 -12.98 -13.75
CA GLY A 60 4.29 -13.58 -13.68
C GLY A 60 4.91 -13.64 -12.27
N HIS A 61 4.21 -13.16 -11.24
CA HIS A 61 4.70 -13.14 -9.86
C HIS A 61 3.71 -13.80 -8.87
N PRO A 62 3.70 -15.14 -8.79
CA PRO A 62 2.79 -15.88 -7.90
C PRO A 62 2.86 -15.40 -6.45
N GLY A 63 1.69 -15.22 -5.82
CA GLY A 63 1.58 -14.79 -4.42
C GLY A 63 1.82 -13.28 -4.18
N LYS A 64 2.15 -12.51 -5.23
CA LYS A 64 2.27 -11.05 -5.16
C LYS A 64 1.01 -10.38 -5.69
N VAL A 65 0.64 -9.26 -5.08
CA VAL A 65 -0.54 -8.48 -5.45
C VAL A 65 -0.21 -6.99 -5.50
N PHE A 66 -0.90 -6.26 -6.36
CA PHE A 66 -1.09 -4.83 -6.22
C PHE A 66 -2.28 -4.55 -5.29
N ILE A 67 -2.18 -3.47 -4.53
CA ILE A 67 -3.30 -2.89 -3.78
C ILE A 67 -3.65 -1.58 -4.48
N GLU A 68 -4.71 -1.62 -5.28
CA GLU A 68 -5.09 -0.54 -6.18
C GLU A 68 -6.31 0.24 -5.66
N SER A 69 -6.19 1.56 -5.58
CA SER A 69 -7.31 2.46 -5.25
C SER A 69 -8.41 2.32 -6.30
N CYS A 70 -9.63 2.01 -5.86
CA CYS A 70 -10.78 2.00 -6.77
C CYS A 70 -11.08 3.41 -7.31
N HIS A 71 -10.76 4.45 -6.54
CA HIS A 71 -11.09 5.84 -6.87
C HIS A 71 -10.11 6.46 -7.86
N THR A 72 -8.81 6.35 -7.60
CA THR A 72 -7.77 7.01 -8.41
C THR A 72 -7.02 6.04 -9.32
N GLY A 73 -7.13 4.73 -9.10
CA GLY A 73 -6.30 3.75 -9.79
C GLY A 73 -4.84 3.71 -9.33
N ARG A 74 -4.46 4.47 -8.31
CA ARG A 74 -3.10 4.46 -7.75
C ARG A 74 -2.82 3.15 -7.00
N TYR A 75 -1.57 2.71 -7.02
CA TYR A 75 -1.11 1.55 -6.25
C TYR A 75 -0.53 1.97 -4.91
N LEU A 76 -0.70 1.16 -3.87
CA LEU A 76 0.02 1.32 -2.61
C LEU A 76 1.49 0.92 -2.80
N LEU A 77 2.42 1.79 -2.40
CA LEU A 77 3.86 1.63 -2.56
C LEU A 77 4.57 1.67 -1.21
N ASP A 78 5.53 0.76 -1.01
CA ASP A 78 6.49 0.85 0.08
C ASP A 78 7.60 1.86 -0.24
N ALA A 79 7.62 2.93 0.54
CA ALA A 79 8.58 4.02 0.40
C ALA A 79 9.92 3.75 1.08
N ALA A 80 10.02 2.73 1.95
CA ALA A 80 11.23 2.45 2.73
C ALA A 80 12.47 2.24 1.84
N PRO A 81 13.69 2.40 2.37
CA PRO A 81 14.92 2.08 1.64
C PRO A 81 14.92 0.64 1.11
N SER A 82 15.59 0.41 -0.03
CA SER A 82 15.65 -0.93 -0.61
C SER A 82 16.47 -1.88 0.27
N GLY A 83 15.97 -3.10 0.44
CA GLY A 83 16.67 -4.15 1.15
C GLY A 83 15.68 -5.14 1.76
N ASP A 84 16.02 -6.43 1.73
CA ASP A 84 15.21 -7.45 2.40
C ASP A 84 15.56 -7.46 3.89
N VAL A 85 14.62 -7.02 4.72
CA VAL A 85 14.81 -6.93 6.18
C VAL A 85 14.32 -8.19 6.91
N ARG A 86 13.83 -9.23 6.22
CA ARG A 86 13.20 -10.41 6.85
C ARG A 86 14.13 -11.17 7.80
N SER A 87 15.42 -11.22 7.51
CA SER A 87 16.43 -11.88 8.37
C SER A 87 16.86 -11.05 9.58
N ILE A 88 16.51 -9.76 9.63
CA ILE A 88 16.93 -8.81 10.67
C ILE A 88 15.74 -8.08 11.33
N ARG A 89 14.51 -8.61 11.19
CA ARG A 89 13.31 -8.01 11.77
C ARG A 89 13.52 -7.72 13.27
N GLY A 90 13.19 -6.50 13.69
CA GLY A 90 13.38 -6.01 15.06
C GLY A 90 14.71 -5.29 15.32
N ASN A 91 15.68 -5.39 14.40
CA ASN A 91 17.02 -4.80 14.60
C ASN A 91 17.18 -3.39 14.02
N GLU A 92 16.17 -2.84 13.34
CA GLU A 92 16.24 -1.51 12.72
C GLU A 92 16.09 -0.34 13.71
N GLY A 93 16.08 -0.58 15.02
CA GLY A 93 16.00 0.51 16.01
C GLY A 93 14.59 1.02 16.29
N GLY A 94 13.57 0.20 16.02
CA GLY A 94 12.18 0.47 16.40
C GLY A 94 11.41 1.34 15.41
N TRP A 95 10.15 1.66 15.76
CA TRP A 95 9.16 2.22 14.83
C TRP A 95 9.42 3.68 14.39
N VAL A 96 10.20 4.45 15.15
CA VAL A 96 10.58 5.84 14.80
C VAL A 96 11.85 5.93 13.93
N HIS A 97 12.44 4.79 13.54
CA HIS A 97 13.66 4.80 12.74
C HIS A 97 13.44 5.46 11.38
N LYS A 98 14.47 6.17 10.87
CA LYS A 98 14.42 6.94 9.61
C LYS A 98 14.08 6.12 8.36
N ASN A 99 14.25 4.80 8.42
CA ASN A 99 13.91 3.90 7.31
C ASN A 99 12.41 3.59 7.25
N ASN A 100 11.67 3.79 8.34
CA ASN A 100 10.23 3.52 8.40
C ASN A 100 9.48 4.70 7.80
N LEU A 101 9.27 4.64 6.49
CA LEU A 101 8.56 5.69 5.75
C LEU A 101 7.08 5.31 5.57
N PRO A 102 6.17 6.29 5.51
CA PRO A 102 4.78 6.02 5.19
C PRO A 102 4.65 5.35 3.82
N ALA A 103 3.76 4.36 3.72
CA ALA A 103 3.35 3.84 2.42
C ALA A 103 2.63 4.94 1.62
N LEU A 104 2.95 5.05 0.34
CA LEU A 104 2.41 6.08 -0.56
C LEU A 104 1.38 5.49 -1.53
N THR A 105 0.52 6.31 -2.12
CA THR A 105 -0.25 5.93 -3.31
C THR A 105 0.38 6.53 -4.56
N VAL A 106 0.72 5.70 -5.55
CA VAL A 106 1.49 6.09 -6.74
C VAL A 106 0.81 5.72 -8.05
N ASP A 107 1.11 6.45 -9.13
CA ASP A 107 0.48 6.26 -10.44
C ASP A 107 0.98 5.01 -11.20
N LYS A 108 2.14 4.47 -10.85
CA LYS A 108 2.76 3.29 -11.48
C LYS A 108 3.54 2.47 -10.45
N ASP A 109 3.82 1.22 -10.78
CA ASP A 109 4.86 0.46 -10.09
C ASP A 109 6.26 1.05 -10.36
N TYR A 110 6.97 1.40 -9.28
CA TYR A 110 8.32 1.91 -9.32
C TYR A 110 9.25 0.93 -8.61
N TYR A 111 10.12 0.28 -9.39
CA TYR A 111 11.10 -0.68 -8.88
C TYR A 111 10.49 -1.88 -8.15
N ASN A 112 9.31 -2.36 -8.57
CA ASN A 112 8.56 -3.46 -7.95
C ASN A 112 8.09 -3.19 -6.50
N ARG A 113 8.13 -1.92 -6.05
CA ARG A 113 7.79 -1.53 -4.66
C ARG A 113 6.31 -1.45 -4.38
N THR A 114 5.47 -1.73 -5.38
CA THR A 114 4.01 -1.84 -5.21
C THR A 114 3.56 -3.29 -5.06
N TYR A 115 4.49 -4.24 -5.00
CA TYR A 115 4.18 -5.65 -4.80
C TYR A 115 4.01 -5.93 -3.32
N TRP A 116 2.84 -6.43 -2.95
CA TRP A 116 2.52 -6.86 -1.59
C TRP A 116 2.25 -8.36 -1.55
N THR A 117 2.44 -8.96 -0.39
CA THR A 117 1.97 -10.30 -0.05
C THR A 117 0.97 -10.19 1.10
N ILE A 118 -0.13 -10.95 0.99
CA ILE A 118 -1.14 -11.06 2.02
C ILE A 118 -0.82 -12.33 2.83
N VAL A 119 -0.32 -12.15 4.05
CA VAL A 119 0.09 -13.23 4.94
C VAL A 119 -1.03 -13.50 5.97
N PRO A 120 -1.56 -14.73 6.07
CA PRO A 120 -2.51 -15.07 7.13
C PRO A 120 -1.87 -14.93 8.51
N VAL A 121 -2.61 -14.39 9.47
CA VAL A 121 -2.17 -14.37 10.87
C VAL A 121 -2.52 -15.71 11.52
N GLU A 122 -1.51 -16.45 11.98
CA GLU A 122 -1.69 -17.76 12.63
C GLU A 122 -2.62 -17.63 13.85
N GLY A 123 -3.56 -18.58 13.99
CA GLY A 123 -4.54 -18.60 15.09
C GLY A 123 -5.63 -17.52 15.00
N HIS A 124 -5.67 -16.70 13.94
CA HIS A 124 -6.65 -15.63 13.75
C HIS A 124 -7.34 -15.73 12.38
N PRO A 125 -8.26 -16.71 12.21
CA PRO A 125 -9.00 -16.86 10.96
C PRO A 125 -9.74 -15.57 10.60
N GLY A 126 -9.50 -15.07 9.39
CA GLY A 126 -10.06 -13.81 8.89
C GLY A 126 -9.19 -12.57 9.10
N LYS A 127 -8.05 -12.65 9.79
CA LYS A 127 -7.06 -11.55 9.88
C LYS A 127 -5.92 -11.77 8.89
N VAL A 128 -5.51 -10.69 8.23
CA VAL A 128 -4.40 -10.71 7.27
C VAL A 128 -3.38 -9.63 7.60
N PHE A 129 -2.11 -9.96 7.48
CA PHE A 129 -1.00 -9.03 7.47
C PHE A 129 -0.66 -8.70 6.02
N ILE A 130 -0.47 -7.42 5.70
CA ILE A 130 -0.10 -6.98 4.36
C ILE A 130 1.36 -6.54 4.45
N GLU A 131 2.25 -7.27 3.75
CA GLU A 131 3.70 -7.04 3.75
C GLU A 131 4.19 -6.68 2.35
N SER A 132 5.10 -5.71 2.24
CA SER A 132 5.76 -5.36 0.97
C SER A 132 6.85 -6.38 0.62
N CYS A 133 7.09 -6.58 -0.67
CA CYS A 133 8.06 -7.56 -1.20
C CYS A 133 9.38 -6.94 -1.71
#